data_AF-A0A925CE80-F1
#
_entry.id   AF-A0A925CE80-F1
#
_cell.length_a   1.000
_cell.length_b   1.000
_cell.length_c   1.000
_cell.angle_alpha   90.00
_cell.angle_beta   90.00
_cell.angle_gamma   90.00
#
_symmetry.space_group_name_H-M   'P 1'
#
loop_
_entity.id
_entity.type
_entity.pdbx_description
1 polymer ?
#
loop_
_entity_poly.entity_id
_entity_poly.type
_entity_poly.pdbx_seq_one_letter_code
_entity_poly.pdbx_strand_id
1 'polypeptide(L)'
;MAEMSQAVEASTQANAPKDPRPVYEVGFHVVPTVSEETIGAVVEKIRSELSRGNAEILSEQMPQKITLAYVIERSDSSKHEKYAEAYFGWIKFATEKEYIPALEGMLRS
;
A
#
# COMPACT_ATOMS: atom_id res chain seq x y z
N MET A 1 -44.11 14.23 -23.74
CA MET A 1 -42.77 14.83 -23.75
C MET A 1 -42.25 14.70 -22.33
N ALA A 2 -41.75 13.55 -21.85
CA ALA A 2 -40.57 12.78 -22.28
C ALA A 2 -39.28 13.62 -22.24
N GLU A 3 -38.51 13.43 -21.16
CA GLU A 3 -37.02 13.42 -21.00
C GLU A 3 -36.71 13.72 -19.52
N MET A 4 -36.59 12.74 -18.61
CA MET A 4 -35.46 11.82 -18.35
C MET A 4 -34.10 12.49 -18.10
N SER A 5 -33.66 12.36 -16.84
CA SER A 5 -32.35 11.85 -16.39
C SER A 5 -31.05 12.62 -16.69
N GLN A 6 -30.39 13.05 -15.61
CA GLN A 6 -28.99 12.76 -15.20
C GLN A 6 -28.49 13.91 -14.30
N ALA A 7 -28.45 13.79 -12.97
CA ALA A 7 -27.38 13.13 -12.22
C ALA A 7 -25.99 13.38 -12.82
N VAL A 8 -25.40 14.54 -12.50
CA VAL A 8 -23.98 14.80 -12.77
C VAL A 8 -23.18 14.26 -11.59
N GLU A 9 -22.74 13.02 -11.74
CA GLU A 9 -21.65 12.40 -11.00
C GLU A 9 -20.37 13.18 -11.32
N ALA A 10 -19.84 13.96 -10.37
CA ALA A 10 -18.52 14.57 -10.48
C ALA A 10 -17.51 13.71 -9.69
N SER A 11 -17.21 12.55 -10.25
CA SER A 11 -16.12 11.67 -9.81
C SER A 11 -14.78 12.23 -10.31
N THR A 12 -13.93 12.62 -9.36
CA THR A 12 -12.46 12.67 -9.41
C THR A 12 -11.81 13.30 -10.65
N GLN A 13 -11.49 14.59 -10.53
CA GLN A 13 -10.54 15.27 -11.38
C GLN A 13 -9.12 14.71 -11.12
N ALA A 14 -8.65 13.83 -12.01
CA ALA A 14 -7.27 13.39 -12.06
C ALA A 14 -6.40 14.54 -12.60
N ASN A 15 -5.79 15.29 -11.68
CA ASN A 15 -4.76 16.27 -12.01
C ASN A 15 -3.48 15.48 -12.38
N ALA A 16 -3.15 15.41 -13.67
CA ALA A 16 -1.91 14.78 -14.13
C ALA A 16 -0.72 15.73 -13.83
N PRO A 17 0.28 15.31 -13.03
CA PRO A 17 1.48 16.11 -12.83
C PRO A 17 2.33 16.17 -14.08
N LYS A 18 2.96 17.33 -14.27
CA LYS A 18 3.66 17.85 -15.45
C LYS A 18 5.08 17.28 -15.65
N ASP A 19 5.32 16.06 -15.19
CA ASP A 19 6.57 15.32 -15.35
C ASP A 19 6.23 13.82 -15.32
N PRO A 20 6.58 13.00 -16.32
CA PRO A 20 6.22 11.58 -16.34
C PRO A 20 7.11 10.80 -15.35
N ARG A 21 6.93 11.05 -14.05
CA ARG A 21 7.49 10.21 -13.00
C ARG A 21 6.85 8.82 -13.11
N PRO A 22 7.66 7.74 -13.12
CA PRO A 22 7.12 6.40 -13.19
C PRO A 22 6.26 6.11 -11.96
N VAL A 23 5.09 5.51 -12.22
CA VAL A 23 4.13 5.12 -11.19
C VAL A 23 4.41 3.68 -10.77
N TYR A 24 4.46 3.47 -9.45
CA TYR A 24 4.67 2.16 -8.82
C TYR A 24 3.56 1.87 -7.83
N GLU A 25 3.44 0.57 -7.51
CA GLU A 25 2.55 0.07 -6.48
C GLU A 25 3.34 -0.82 -5.53
N VAL A 26 3.16 -0.60 -4.23
CA VAL A 26 3.67 -1.51 -3.19
C VAL A 26 2.50 -2.16 -2.49
N GLY A 27 2.41 -3.48 -2.57
CA GLY A 27 1.50 -4.30 -1.77
C GLY A 27 2.26 -4.94 -0.62
N PHE A 28 1.67 -4.93 0.58
CA PHE A 28 2.30 -5.51 1.76
C PHE A 28 1.30 -6.35 2.56
N HIS A 29 1.83 -7.39 3.19
CA HIS A 29 1.09 -8.26 4.11
C HIS A 29 1.61 -8.01 5.52
N VAL A 30 0.71 -7.66 6.42
CA VAL A 30 0.99 -7.53 7.85
C VAL A 30 0.48 -8.79 8.56
N VAL A 31 1.30 -9.31 9.46
CA VAL A 31 1.02 -10.52 10.24
C VAL A 31 -0.25 -10.28 11.10
N PRO A 32 -1.20 -11.23 11.18
CA PRO A 32 -2.46 -11.01 11.88
C PRO A 32 -2.33 -10.93 13.41
N THR A 33 -1.17 -11.30 13.95
CA THR A 33 -0.88 -11.30 15.39
C THR A 33 -0.55 -9.91 15.94
N VAL A 34 -0.34 -8.91 15.07
CA VAL A 34 -0.07 -7.53 15.50
C VAL A 34 -1.37 -6.81 15.86
N SER A 35 -1.31 -5.90 16.82
CA SER A 35 -2.46 -5.06 17.19
C SER A 35 -2.84 -4.11 16.05
N GLU A 36 -4.10 -3.68 16.01
CA GLU A 36 -4.59 -2.70 15.02
C GLU A 36 -3.78 -1.39 15.04
N GLU A 37 -3.28 -0.99 16.21
CA GLU A 37 -2.38 0.16 16.37
C GLU A 37 -1.06 -0.03 15.61
N THR A 38 -0.55 -1.26 15.58
CA THR A 38 0.69 -1.60 14.86
C THR A 38 0.46 -1.58 13.35
N ILE A 39 -0.74 -1.92 12.88
CA ILE A 39 -1.11 -1.86 11.45
C ILE A 39 -1.01 -0.41 10.96
N GLY A 40 -1.57 0.54 11.70
CA GLY A 40 -1.45 1.97 11.39
C GLY A 40 0.01 2.43 11.38
N ALA A 41 0.81 2.01 12.37
CA ALA A 41 2.23 2.35 12.46
C ALA A 41 3.04 1.83 11.25
N VAL A 42 2.72 0.65 10.72
CA VAL A 42 3.38 0.12 9.51
C VAL A 42 3.07 0.98 8.29
N VAL A 43 1.81 1.39 8.10
CA VAL A 43 1.43 2.28 7.00
C VAL A 43 2.13 3.62 7.11
N GLU A 44 2.18 4.21 8.31
CA GLU A 44 2.89 5.47 8.56
C GLU A 44 4.39 5.34 8.31
N LYS A 45 5.01 4.21 8.67
CA LYS A 45 6.42 3.95 8.36
C LYS A 45 6.66 3.93 6.86
N ILE A 46 5.79 3.29 6.08
CA ILE A 46 5.90 3.24 4.62
C ILE A 46 5.69 4.65 4.03
N ARG A 47 4.68 5.40 4.49
CA ARG A 47 4.44 6.79 4.06
C ARG A 47 5.62 7.71 4.37
N SER A 48 6.23 7.56 5.54
CA SER A 48 7.41 8.34 5.94
C SER A 48 8.59 8.06 5.00
N GLU A 49 8.83 6.80 4.64
CA GLU A 49 9.87 6.45 3.68
C GLU A 49 9.54 7.01 2.29
N LEU A 50 8.31 6.84 1.79
CA LEU A 50 7.87 7.45 0.53
C LEU A 50 8.07 8.97 0.51
N SER A 51 7.83 9.65 1.63
CA SER A 51 8.06 11.09 1.78
C SER A 51 9.55 11.46 1.69
N ARG A 52 10.46 10.62 2.21
CA ARG A 52 11.92 10.80 2.07
C ARG A 52 12.38 10.66 0.62
N GLY A 53 11.73 9.81 -0.15
CA GLY A 53 11.95 9.64 -1.59
C GLY A 53 11.26 10.68 -2.48
N ASN A 54 10.70 11.74 -1.90
CA ASN A 54 9.95 12.79 -2.60
C ASN A 54 8.82 12.20 -3.48
N ALA A 55 8.26 11.06 -3.07
CA ALA A 55 7.25 10.33 -3.81
C ALA A 55 5.88 11.01 -3.66
N GLU A 56 5.14 11.06 -4.75
CA GLU A 56 3.77 11.56 -4.78
C GLU A 56 2.80 10.38 -4.59
N ILE A 57 2.09 10.35 -3.47
CA ILE A 57 1.08 9.31 -3.19
C ILE A 57 -0.16 9.61 -4.03
N LEU A 58 -0.54 8.67 -4.90
CA LEU A 58 -1.70 8.78 -5.78
C LEU A 58 -2.95 8.20 -5.11
N SER A 59 -2.80 7.02 -4.51
CA SER A 59 -3.90 6.29 -3.90
C SER A 59 -3.35 5.25 -2.94
N GLU A 60 -4.11 4.91 -1.92
CA GLU A 60 -3.73 3.91 -0.93
C GLU A 60 -4.97 3.21 -0.40
N GLN A 61 -4.79 1.98 0.04
CA GLN A 61 -5.81 1.21 0.72
C GLN A 61 -5.31 0.80 2.09
N MET A 62 -6.09 1.12 3.11
CA MET A 62 -5.81 0.65 4.46
C MET A 62 -5.82 -0.89 4.52
N PRO A 63 -4.96 -1.49 5.35
CA PRO A 63 -4.84 -2.94 5.40
C PRO A 63 -6.16 -3.58 5.86
N GLN A 64 -6.68 -4.51 5.06
CA GLN A 64 -7.88 -5.28 5.38
C GLN A 64 -7.52 -6.73 5.66
N LYS A 65 -8.21 -7.34 6.63
CA LYS A 65 -7.98 -8.74 6.98
C LYS A 65 -8.43 -9.63 5.83
N ILE A 66 -7.52 -10.47 5.33
CA ILE A 66 -7.78 -11.45 4.28
C ILE A 66 -7.29 -12.84 4.71
N THR A 67 -7.99 -13.86 4.24
CA THR A 67 -7.51 -15.25 4.33
C THR A 67 -6.59 -15.52 3.14
N LEU A 68 -5.41 -16.06 3.42
CA LEU A 68 -4.42 -16.37 2.39
C LEU A 68 -4.81 -17.68 1.67
N ALA A 69 -4.48 -17.77 0.38
CA ALA A 69 -4.72 -18.98 -0.41
C ALA A 69 -3.89 -20.19 0.08
N TYR A 70 -2.77 -19.92 0.75
CA TYR A 70 -1.90 -20.90 1.36
C TYR A 70 -1.24 -20.34 2.61
N VAL A 71 -0.81 -21.22 3.50
CA VAL A 71 -0.15 -20.85 4.75
C VAL A 71 1.27 -20.38 4.46
N ILE A 72 1.61 -19.18 4.92
CA ILE A 72 2.95 -18.62 4.82
C ILE A 72 3.69 -18.88 6.14
N GLU A 73 4.92 -19.40 6.04
CA GLU A 73 5.79 -19.58 7.20
C GLU A 73 6.79 -18.42 7.26
N ARG A 74 6.81 -17.70 8.39
CA ARG A 74 7.80 -16.66 8.66
C ARG A 74 8.68 -17.10 9.82
N SER A 75 9.97 -16.85 9.68
CA SER A 75 10.97 -17.19 10.70
C SER A 75 11.34 -15.92 11.45
N ASP A 76 10.80 -15.71 12.65
CA ASP A 76 11.16 -14.58 13.49
C ASP A 76 12.07 -15.07 14.62
N SER A 77 13.38 -14.76 14.49
CA SER A 77 14.51 -14.95 15.41
C SER A 77 14.78 -16.32 16.05
N SER A 78 13.81 -17.22 16.19
CA SER A 78 13.94 -18.59 16.75
C SER A 78 12.67 -19.43 16.60
N LYS A 79 11.54 -18.87 16.12
CA LYS A 79 10.28 -19.59 15.94
C LYS A 79 9.83 -19.49 14.49
N HIS A 80 9.39 -20.62 13.94
CA HIS A 80 8.68 -20.67 12.67
C HIS A 80 7.20 -20.55 12.96
N GLU A 81 6.62 -19.39 12.66
CA GLU A 81 5.19 -19.16 12.81
C GLU A 81 4.49 -19.33 11.47
N LYS A 82 3.35 -20.02 11.50
CA LYS A 82 2.54 -20.33 10.33
C LYS A 82 1.33 -19.42 10.32
N TYR A 83 1.14 -18.66 9.25
CA TYR A 83 0.02 -17.73 9.11
C TYR A 83 -0.86 -18.14 7.94
N ALA A 84 -2.16 -18.35 8.23
CA ALA A 84 -3.20 -18.60 7.23
C ALA A 84 -3.99 -17.33 6.87
N GLU A 85 -3.79 -16.25 7.64
CA GLU A 85 -4.47 -14.96 7.48
C GLU A 85 -3.41 -13.86 7.50
N ALA A 86 -3.70 -12.72 6.88
CA ALA A 86 -2.88 -11.51 6.94
C ALA A 86 -3.74 -10.27 6.73
N TYR A 87 -3.24 -9.11 7.13
CA TYR A 87 -3.81 -7.84 6.70
C TYR A 87 -3.11 -7.39 5.42
N PHE A 88 -3.87 -7.20 4.36
CA PHE A 88 -3.35 -6.77 3.06
C PHE A 88 -3.69 -5.31 2.79
N GLY A 89 -2.68 -4.52 2.48
CA GLY A 89 -2.80 -3.13 2.05
C GLY A 89 -1.87 -2.83 0.88
N TRP A 90 -2.15 -1.73 0.19
CA TRP A 90 -1.31 -1.27 -0.91
C TRP A 90 -1.25 0.26 -0.97
N ILE A 91 -0.18 0.77 -1.56
CA ILE A 91 0.02 2.20 -1.81
C ILE A 91 0.53 2.37 -3.25
N LYS A 92 -0.16 3.20 -4.04
CA LYS A 92 0.26 3.66 -5.36
C LYS A 92 0.93 5.02 -5.22
N PHE A 93 2.13 5.13 -5.77
CA PHE A 93 2.93 6.35 -5.68
C PHE A 93 3.75 6.57 -6.96
N ALA A 94 4.07 7.83 -7.26
CA ALA A 94 5.00 8.21 -8.30
C ALA A 94 6.32 8.65 -7.68
N THR A 95 7.43 8.03 -8.08
CA THR A 95 8.78 8.35 -7.56
C THR A 95 9.84 8.19 -8.65
N GLU A 96 11.05 8.68 -8.39
CA GLU A 96 12.20 8.47 -9.25
C GLU A 96 12.71 7.03 -9.13
N LYS A 97 13.30 6.48 -10.21
CA LYS A 97 13.69 5.06 -10.28
C LYS A 97 14.80 4.71 -9.28
N GLU A 98 15.61 5.70 -8.96
CA GLU A 98 16.77 5.66 -8.09
C GLU A 98 16.40 5.33 -6.64
N TYR A 99 15.15 5.61 -6.23
CA TYR A 99 14.69 5.40 -4.87
C TYR A 99 14.10 4.00 -4.61
N ILE A 100 13.75 3.27 -5.67
CA ILE A 100 13.14 1.93 -5.56
C ILE A 100 14.01 0.92 -4.79
N PRO A 101 15.34 0.83 -5.01
CA PRO A 101 16.18 -0.11 -4.26
C PRO A 101 16.23 0.19 -2.74
N ALA A 102 16.17 1.47 -2.37
CA ALA A 102 16.15 1.87 -0.96
C ALA A 102 14.83 1.44 -0.28
N LEU A 103 13.72 1.63 -0.98
CA LEU A 103 12.40 1.18 -0.52
C LEU A 103 12.34 -0.34 -0.37
N GLU A 104 12.86 -1.10 -1.35
CA GLU A 104 12.89 -2.57 -1.29
C GLU A 104 13.73 -3.07 -0.10
N GLY A 105 14.88 -2.44 0.15
CA GLY A 105 15.75 -2.79 1.29
C GLY A 105 15.04 -2.64 2.64
N MET A 106 14.26 -1.57 2.81
CA MET A 106 13.49 -1.30 4.04
C MET A 106 12.34 -2.29 4.25
N LEU A 107 11.72 -2.79 3.17
CA LEU A 107 10.61 -3.74 3.25
C LEU A 107 11.07 -5.17 3.52
N ARG A 108 12.30 -5.53 3.11
CA ARG A 108 12.87 -6.87 3.29
C ARG A 108 13.53 -7.05 4.67
N SER A 109 13.89 -5.96 5.34
CA SER A 109 14.49 -5.95 6.69
C SER A 109 13.47 -6.17 7.79
#